data_AF-A0A8H6J5N4-F1
#
_entry.id   AF-A0A8H6J5N4-F1
#
_cell.length_a   1.000
_cell.length_b   1.000
_cell.length_c   1.000
_cell.angle_alpha   90.00
_cell.angle_beta   90.00
_cell.angle_gamma   90.00
#
_symmetry.space_group_name_H-M   'P 1'
#
loop_
_entity.id
_entity.type
_entity.pdbx_description
1 polymer ?
#
loop_
_entity_poly.entity_id
_entity_poly.type
_entity_poly.pdbx_seq_one_letter_code
_entity_poly.pdbx_strand_id
1 'polypeptide(L)'
;MLFGTTPEIDNEVISRLKYARDATNHPLLLPGIFAELEKTRQLKKLVEKSQINLESTIYELSSGNGKEPTSTPNSDTMELWLDTTVLRDGLIGWKTQLEEMVLHADELAARESGTPSGPSGFYGDGRAQEQSVKRRRVCLRIRDRLRRIIHEYDGSIRECSMRVDGMAMATQLSHATTNMDIALDAKRDGKRIRSISIISVVFLPSMFVATIFSTDFFNWFPEKRRKDGFAAYLESVCLFRLLELAIRGLLLPALDPAVVPTAPQAGWRICCCLRV
;
A
#
# COMPACT_ATOMS: atom_id res chain seq x y z
N MET A 1 10.42 43.02 -14.45
CA MET A 1 10.98 41.71 -14.08
C MET A 1 9.88 40.93 -13.39
N LEU A 2 9.52 39.77 -13.92
CA LEU A 2 8.70 38.81 -13.20
C LEU A 2 9.66 38.09 -12.23
N PHE A 3 9.31 37.98 -10.94
CA PHE A 3 10.24 37.40 -9.96
C PHE A 3 10.29 35.87 -10.11
N GLY A 4 11.51 35.29 -10.10
CA GLY A 4 11.72 33.84 -10.12
C GLY A 4 11.71 33.17 -11.50
N THR A 5 11.90 33.94 -12.57
CA THR A 5 11.76 33.46 -13.96
C THR A 5 13.12 33.30 -14.64
N THR A 6 13.30 32.24 -15.43
CA THR A 6 14.51 32.08 -16.27
C THR A 6 14.45 33.05 -17.46
N PRO A 7 15.60 33.49 -18.01
CA PRO A 7 15.61 34.42 -19.15
C PRO A 7 14.87 33.87 -20.38
N GLU A 8 14.76 32.54 -20.50
CA GLU A 8 13.98 31.85 -21.53
C GLU A 8 12.48 32.12 -21.40
N ILE A 9 11.94 32.06 -20.18
CA ILE A 9 10.51 32.28 -19.93
C ILE A 9 10.18 33.77 -20.10
N ASP A 10 11.08 34.67 -19.72
CA ASP A 10 10.91 36.11 -19.96
C ASP A 10 10.79 36.42 -21.46
N ASN A 11 11.64 35.81 -22.29
CA ASN A 11 11.57 35.94 -23.75
C ASN A 11 10.27 35.35 -24.32
N GLU A 12 9.81 34.22 -23.77
CA GLU A 12 8.56 33.58 -24.17
C GLU A 12 7.33 34.46 -23.82
N VAL A 13 7.31 35.07 -22.64
CA VAL A 13 6.27 36.02 -22.23
C VAL A 13 6.25 37.23 -23.16
N ILE A 14 7.41 37.84 -23.41
CA ILE A 14 7.54 38.99 -24.32
C ILE A 14 7.11 38.63 -25.74
N SER A 15 7.47 37.43 -26.22
CA SER A 15 7.04 36.90 -27.52
C SER A 15 5.51 36.80 -27.58
N ARG A 16 4.88 36.14 -26.61
CA ARG A 16 3.41 35.98 -26.56
C ARG A 16 2.68 37.31 -26.46
N LEU A 17 3.23 38.29 -25.73
CA LEU A 17 2.68 39.64 -25.66
C LEU A 17 2.77 40.39 -26.99
N LYS A 18 3.88 40.24 -27.75
CA LYS A 18 4.03 40.84 -29.08
C LYS A 18 3.00 40.32 -30.08
N TYR A 19 2.62 39.05 -29.99
CA TYR A 19 1.61 38.45 -30.86
C TYR A 19 0.16 38.70 -30.41
N ALA A 20 -0.06 39.18 -29.18
CA ALA A 20 -1.38 39.42 -28.59
C ALA A 20 -2.06 40.73 -29.04
N ARG A 21 -1.75 41.24 -30.24
CA ARG A 21 -2.08 42.57 -30.80
C ARG A 21 -3.45 43.16 -30.38
N ASP A 22 -4.53 42.38 -30.44
CA ASP A 22 -5.90 42.85 -30.15
C ASP A 22 -6.32 42.72 -28.67
N ALA A 23 -5.47 42.12 -27.83
CA ALA A 23 -5.76 41.76 -26.45
C ALA A 23 -4.82 42.43 -25.43
N THR A 24 -3.90 43.30 -25.87
CA THR A 24 -2.86 43.92 -25.01
C THR A 24 -3.41 44.67 -23.80
N ASN A 25 -4.65 45.15 -23.86
CA ASN A 25 -5.30 45.89 -22.78
C ASN A 25 -6.27 45.03 -21.96
N HIS A 26 -6.25 43.70 -22.14
CA HIS A 26 -7.18 42.79 -21.47
C HIS A 26 -6.63 42.34 -20.10
N PRO A 27 -7.38 42.49 -19.00
CA PRO A 27 -6.88 42.21 -17.65
C PRO A 27 -6.48 40.73 -17.45
N LEU A 28 -7.15 39.79 -18.12
CA LEU A 28 -6.85 38.36 -18.03
C LEU A 28 -5.77 37.86 -19.02
N LEU A 29 -5.20 38.73 -19.87
CA LEU A 29 -4.17 38.30 -20.82
C LEU A 29 -2.93 37.79 -20.08
N LEU A 30 -2.41 38.58 -19.14
CA LEU A 30 -1.19 38.24 -18.41
C LEU A 30 -1.40 37.03 -17.47
N PRO A 31 -2.48 36.95 -16.66
CA PRO A 31 -2.82 35.74 -15.93
C PRO A 31 -3.01 34.50 -16.83
N GLY A 32 -3.60 34.66 -18.01
CA GLY A 32 -3.78 33.56 -18.97
C GLY A 32 -2.45 33.04 -19.53
N ILE A 33 -1.53 33.93 -19.88
CA ILE A 33 -0.17 33.55 -20.33
C ILE A 33 0.57 32.84 -19.18
N PHE A 34 0.48 33.37 -17.97
CA PHE A 34 1.09 32.76 -16.79
C PHE A 34 0.54 31.35 -16.54
N ALA A 35 -0.78 31.14 -16.65
CA ALA A 35 -1.38 29.82 -16.49
C ALA A 35 -0.85 28.78 -17.49
N GLU A 36 -0.59 29.18 -18.74
CA GLU A 36 -0.01 28.28 -19.75
C GLU A 36 1.45 27.92 -19.47
N LEU A 37 2.23 28.89 -19.00
CA LEU A 37 3.63 28.67 -18.64
C LEU A 37 3.74 27.78 -17.42
N GLU A 38 2.95 28.07 -16.39
CA GLU A 38 2.96 27.33 -15.15
C GLU A 38 2.47 25.89 -15.34
N LYS A 39 1.46 25.68 -16.21
CA LYS A 39 1.08 24.33 -16.67
C LYS A 39 2.27 23.57 -17.24
N THR A 40 3.04 24.20 -18.13
CA THR A 40 4.19 23.55 -18.77
C THR A 40 5.27 23.19 -17.74
N ARG A 41 5.50 24.08 -16.76
CA ARG A 41 6.44 23.84 -15.66
C ARG A 41 5.97 22.68 -14.77
N GLN A 42 4.73 22.74 -14.30
CA GLN A 42 4.22 21.79 -13.30
C GLN A 42 3.98 20.42 -13.91
N LEU A 43 3.24 20.32 -15.02
CA LEU A 43 2.86 19.03 -15.59
C LEU A 43 4.06 18.33 -16.23
N LYS A 44 4.86 19.03 -17.06
CA LYS A 44 5.97 18.37 -17.76
C LYS A 44 7.21 18.12 -16.90
N LYS A 45 7.50 19.00 -15.94
CA LYS A 45 8.75 18.86 -15.15
C LYS A 45 8.52 18.21 -13.80
N LEU A 46 7.50 18.65 -13.06
CA LEU A 46 7.31 18.19 -11.69
C LEU A 46 6.56 16.86 -11.64
N VAL A 47 5.44 16.75 -12.36
CA VAL A 47 4.62 15.53 -12.37
C VAL A 47 5.38 14.38 -13.03
N GLU A 48 5.93 14.56 -14.25
CA GLU A 48 6.72 13.52 -14.92
C GLU A 48 7.93 13.05 -14.08
N LYS A 49 8.63 13.97 -13.41
CA LYS A 49 9.75 13.61 -12.52
C LYS A 49 9.27 12.81 -11.32
N SER A 50 8.19 13.24 -10.66
CA SER A 50 7.63 12.51 -9.51
C SER A 50 7.15 11.11 -9.90
N GLN A 51 6.60 10.97 -11.11
CA GLN A 51 6.17 9.70 -11.67
C GLN A 51 7.35 8.75 -11.88
N ILE A 52 8.41 9.20 -12.55
CA ILE A 52 9.60 8.37 -12.83
C ILE A 52 10.23 7.88 -11.51
N ASN A 53 10.34 8.76 -10.53
CA ASN A 53 10.89 8.42 -9.22
C ASN A 53 10.03 7.35 -8.53
N LEU A 54 8.70 7.53 -8.49
CA LEU A 54 7.80 6.56 -7.87
C LEU A 54 7.82 5.20 -8.58
N GLU A 55 7.82 5.18 -9.91
CA GLU A 55 7.87 3.93 -10.68
C GLU A 55 9.18 3.17 -10.43
N SER A 56 10.31 3.87 -10.36
CA SER A 56 11.61 3.28 -10.00
C SER A 56 11.57 2.67 -8.59
N THR A 57 11.04 3.40 -7.61
CA THR A 57 10.95 2.93 -6.22
C THR A 57 10.03 1.72 -6.09
N ILE A 58 8.87 1.72 -6.76
CA ILE A 58 7.95 0.59 -6.75
C ILE A 58 8.61 -0.65 -7.39
N TYR A 59 9.36 -0.46 -8.48
CA TYR A 59 10.10 -1.55 -9.10
C TYR A 59 11.16 -2.14 -8.16
N GLU A 60 11.91 -1.31 -7.46
CA GLU A 60 12.92 -1.77 -6.48
C GLU A 60 12.29 -2.55 -5.32
N LEU A 61 11.16 -2.06 -4.78
CA LEU A 61 10.40 -2.75 -3.74
C LEU A 61 9.82 -4.09 -4.24
N SER A 62 9.34 -4.12 -5.49
CA SER A 62 8.79 -5.33 -6.12
C SER A 62 9.86 -6.36 -6.49
N SER A 63 11.06 -5.93 -6.88
CA SER A 63 12.08 -6.82 -7.44
C SER A 63 12.78 -7.66 -6.37
N GLY A 64 12.44 -7.50 -5.09
CA GLY A 64 12.82 -8.44 -4.04
C GLY A 64 14.33 -8.69 -3.96
N ASN A 65 15.16 -7.67 -4.20
CA ASN A 65 16.60 -7.83 -4.04
C ASN A 65 16.87 -7.93 -2.53
N GLY A 66 16.93 -9.17 -2.04
CA GLY A 66 17.03 -9.59 -0.64
C GLY A 66 18.31 -9.14 0.04
N LYS A 67 18.50 -7.82 0.19
CA LYS A 67 19.40 -7.26 1.18
C LYS A 67 18.62 -7.20 2.48
N GLU A 68 19.17 -7.86 3.49
CA GLU A 68 18.79 -7.72 4.89
C GLU A 68 18.54 -6.25 5.28
N PRO A 69 17.70 -6.00 6.30
CA PRO A 69 17.26 -4.67 6.71
C PRO A 69 18.39 -3.92 7.44
N THR A 70 19.45 -3.57 6.72
CA THR A 70 20.38 -2.54 7.15
C THR A 70 19.74 -1.19 6.88
N SER A 71 19.01 -0.69 7.88
CA SER A 71 18.68 0.72 8.14
C SER A 71 18.18 1.59 6.95
N THR A 72 16.91 2.00 7.07
CA THR A 72 16.20 3.15 6.44
C THR A 72 15.67 3.12 4.99
N PRO A 73 15.31 2.00 4.34
CA PRO A 73 14.61 2.04 3.05
C PRO A 73 13.17 2.61 3.14
N ASN A 74 12.54 2.55 4.32
CA ASN A 74 11.20 3.11 4.52
C ASN A 74 11.17 4.64 4.62
N SER A 75 12.33 5.31 4.84
CA SER A 75 12.36 6.77 4.98
C SER A 75 12.27 7.45 3.62
N ASP A 76 13.11 7.03 2.67
CA ASP A 76 13.19 7.65 1.35
C ASP A 76 11.91 7.38 0.52
N THR A 77 11.34 6.18 0.65
CA THR A 77 10.06 5.83 0.01
C THR A 77 8.89 6.62 0.61
N MET A 78 8.91 6.87 1.92
CA MET A 78 7.94 7.73 2.60
C MET A 78 8.11 9.19 2.20
N GLU A 79 9.35 9.70 2.08
CA GLU A 79 9.65 11.05 1.62
C GLU A 79 9.14 11.28 0.19
N LEU A 80 9.42 10.36 -0.73
CA LEU A 80 8.91 10.42 -2.11
C LEU A 80 7.38 10.37 -2.18
N TRP A 81 6.75 9.57 -1.31
CA TRP A 81 5.30 9.52 -1.20
C TRP A 81 4.73 10.84 -0.68
N LEU A 82 5.30 11.39 0.39
CA LEU A 82 4.94 12.70 0.93
C LEU A 82 5.10 13.80 -0.12
N ASP A 83 6.22 13.85 -0.82
CA ASP A 83 6.47 14.79 -1.91
C ASP A 83 5.40 14.71 -3.01
N THR A 84 5.01 13.49 -3.39
CA THR A 84 3.95 13.28 -4.40
C THR A 84 2.59 13.75 -3.89
N THR A 85 2.27 13.54 -2.61
CA THR A 85 1.02 14.04 -2.01
C THR A 85 1.00 15.56 -1.93
N VAL A 86 2.10 16.20 -1.51
CA VAL A 86 2.25 17.65 -1.45
C VAL A 86 2.13 18.25 -2.85
N LEU A 87 2.76 17.63 -3.85
CA LEU A 87 2.62 18.03 -5.24
C LEU A 87 1.16 17.95 -5.69
N ARG A 88 0.48 16.81 -5.48
CA ARG A 88 -0.93 16.63 -5.83
C ARG A 88 -1.81 17.72 -5.20
N ASP A 89 -1.62 17.99 -3.91
CA ASP A 89 -2.41 18.97 -3.17
C ASP A 89 -2.13 20.39 -3.70
N GLY A 90 -0.88 20.70 -4.07
CA GLY A 90 -0.51 21.93 -4.78
C GLY A 90 -1.19 22.08 -6.15
N LEU A 91 -1.29 20.99 -6.93
CA LEU A 91 -2.00 20.97 -8.22
C LEU A 91 -3.51 21.20 -8.03
N ILE A 92 -4.11 20.61 -7.00
CA ILE A 92 -5.52 20.84 -6.64
C ILE A 92 -5.74 22.32 -6.31
N GLY A 93 -4.89 22.89 -5.45
CA GLY A 93 -4.97 24.31 -5.10
C GLY A 93 -4.85 25.23 -6.32
N TRP A 94 -3.90 24.94 -7.21
CA TRP A 94 -3.73 25.70 -8.46
C TRP A 94 -4.93 25.56 -9.40
N LYS A 95 -5.47 24.34 -9.55
CA LYS A 95 -6.67 24.08 -10.34
C LYS A 95 -7.85 24.93 -9.85
N THR A 96 -8.08 24.98 -8.53
CA THR A 96 -9.15 25.82 -7.94
C THR A 96 -8.96 27.29 -8.29
N GLN A 97 -7.73 27.82 -8.26
CA GLN A 97 -7.47 29.19 -8.69
C GLN A 97 -7.79 29.42 -10.19
N LEU A 98 -7.52 28.45 -11.05
CA LEU A 98 -7.89 28.53 -12.47
C LEU A 98 -9.41 28.51 -12.67
N GLU A 99 -10.15 27.75 -11.85
CA GLU A 99 -11.62 27.74 -11.86
C GLU A 99 -12.18 29.11 -11.48
N GLU A 100 -11.63 29.76 -10.45
CA GLU A 100 -11.99 31.14 -10.08
C GLU A 100 -11.66 32.14 -11.22
N MET A 101 -10.51 31.98 -11.89
CA MET A 101 -10.19 32.79 -13.07
C MET A 101 -11.19 32.61 -14.23
N VAL A 102 -11.73 31.40 -14.41
CA VAL A 102 -12.79 31.12 -15.39
C VAL A 102 -14.08 31.87 -15.00
N LEU A 103 -14.45 31.87 -13.73
CA LEU A 103 -15.61 32.61 -13.23
C LEU A 103 -15.45 34.12 -13.47
N HIS A 104 -14.28 34.68 -13.17
CA HIS A 104 -14.00 36.10 -13.46
C HIS A 104 -14.01 36.42 -14.96
N ALA A 105 -13.59 35.48 -15.81
CA ALA A 105 -13.68 35.65 -17.26
C ALA A 105 -15.13 35.70 -17.75
N ASP A 106 -16.01 34.89 -17.17
CA ASP A 106 -17.45 34.91 -17.45
C ASP A 106 -18.11 36.20 -16.92
N GLU A 107 -17.75 36.66 -15.72
CA GLU A 107 -18.23 37.93 -15.15
C GLU A 107 -17.81 39.13 -16.02
N LEU A 108 -16.54 39.19 -16.42
CA LEU A 108 -16.03 40.23 -17.31
C LEU A 108 -16.74 40.19 -18.67
N ALA A 109 -16.97 39.00 -19.23
CA ALA A 109 -17.70 38.86 -20.49
C ALA A 109 -19.17 39.33 -20.37
N ALA A 110 -19.81 39.11 -19.22
CA ALA A 110 -21.18 39.56 -18.95
C ALA A 110 -21.25 41.09 -18.77
N ARG A 111 -20.30 41.69 -18.05
CA ARG A 111 -20.20 43.15 -17.88
C ARG A 111 -20.00 43.89 -19.20
N GLU A 112 -19.19 43.35 -20.09
CA GLU A 112 -18.97 43.91 -21.44
C GLU A 112 -20.22 43.79 -22.35
N SER A 113 -21.20 42.95 -21.98
CA SER A 113 -22.50 42.86 -22.67
C SER A 113 -23.62 43.68 -22.01
N GLY A 114 -23.41 44.19 -20.79
CA GLY A 114 -24.45 44.76 -19.93
C GLY A 114 -24.65 46.28 -19.99
N THR A 115 -24.43 46.94 -21.14
CA THR A 115 -24.73 48.38 -21.31
C THR A 115 -25.31 48.58 -22.70
N PRO A 116 -26.61 48.97 -22.85
CA PRO A 116 -27.10 50.28 -22.41
C PRO A 116 -28.53 50.28 -21.81
N SER A 117 -28.71 50.80 -20.60
CA SER A 117 -30.06 51.07 -20.04
C SER A 117 -30.10 52.45 -19.37
N GLY A 118 -29.85 53.48 -20.18
CA GLY A 118 -30.25 54.86 -19.90
C GLY A 118 -31.13 55.34 -21.06
N PRO A 119 -32.33 55.88 -20.82
CA PRO A 119 -33.22 56.33 -21.89
C PRO A 119 -32.80 57.73 -22.36
N SER A 120 -31.69 57.87 -23.10
CA SER A 120 -31.38 59.11 -23.82
C SER A 120 -30.23 58.92 -24.82
N GLY A 121 -30.43 59.36 -26.07
CA GLY A 121 -29.32 59.79 -26.95
C GLY A 121 -29.08 58.93 -28.19
N PHE A 122 -29.77 59.28 -29.28
CA PHE A 122 -29.74 58.69 -30.61
C PHE A 122 -28.43 58.87 -31.41
N TYR A 123 -27.26 58.86 -30.74
CA TYR A 123 -25.95 58.84 -31.39
C TYR A 123 -25.02 57.89 -30.63
N GLY A 124 -25.23 56.59 -30.83
CA GLY A 124 -24.35 55.55 -30.28
C GLY A 124 -22.99 55.61 -30.98
N ASP A 125 -21.94 55.82 -30.21
CA ASP A 125 -20.55 55.70 -30.66
C ASP A 125 -20.26 54.24 -31.08
N GLY A 126 -20.36 53.96 -32.38
CA GLY A 126 -20.14 52.62 -32.95
C GLY A 126 -18.76 52.04 -32.64
N ARG A 127 -17.77 52.89 -32.32
CA ARG A 127 -16.43 52.45 -31.91
C ARG A 127 -16.41 51.81 -30.52
N ALA A 128 -17.16 52.34 -29.56
CA ALA A 128 -17.26 51.77 -28.21
C ALA A 128 -17.94 50.39 -28.23
N GLN A 129 -19.00 50.25 -29.03
CA GLN A 129 -19.72 48.98 -29.23
C GLN A 129 -18.82 47.92 -29.91
N GLU A 130 -18.01 48.30 -30.90
CA GLU A 130 -17.10 47.37 -31.56
C GLU A 130 -15.98 46.89 -30.61
N GLN A 131 -15.51 47.77 -29.72
CA GLN A 131 -14.45 47.47 -28.77
C GLN A 131 -14.91 46.53 -27.64
N SER A 132 -16.16 46.66 -27.16
CA SER A 132 -16.73 45.75 -26.17
C SER A 132 -16.93 44.34 -26.74
N VAL A 133 -17.37 44.23 -28.00
CA VAL A 133 -17.48 42.94 -28.71
C VAL A 133 -16.12 42.27 -28.86
N LYS A 134 -15.08 43.03 -29.23
CA LYS A 134 -13.70 42.50 -29.32
C LYS A 134 -13.21 42.02 -27.96
N ARG A 135 -13.41 42.80 -26.90
CA ARG A 135 -12.97 42.44 -25.54
C ARG A 135 -13.70 41.20 -25.01
N ARG A 136 -15.01 41.11 -25.22
CA ARG A 136 -15.80 39.92 -24.90
C ARG A 136 -15.29 38.67 -25.61
N ARG A 137 -14.97 38.75 -26.91
CA ARG A 137 -14.38 37.62 -27.65
C ARG A 137 -13.03 37.20 -27.07
N VAL A 138 -12.24 38.14 -26.55
CA VAL A 138 -10.99 37.83 -25.85
C VAL A 138 -11.26 37.12 -24.52
N CYS A 139 -12.21 37.60 -23.68
CA CYS A 139 -12.63 36.90 -22.46
C CYS A 139 -12.99 35.44 -22.72
N LEU A 140 -13.85 35.20 -23.72
CA LEU A 140 -14.32 33.86 -24.07
C LEU A 140 -13.18 32.94 -24.54
N ARG A 141 -12.26 33.47 -25.36
CA ARG A 141 -11.08 32.72 -25.81
C ARG A 141 -10.16 32.33 -24.64
N ILE A 142 -9.92 33.26 -23.72
CA ILE A 142 -9.10 33.01 -22.52
C ILE A 142 -9.80 31.97 -21.63
N ARG A 143 -11.10 32.11 -21.40
CA ARG A 143 -11.91 31.17 -20.63
C ARG A 143 -11.84 29.75 -21.20
N ASP A 144 -12.07 29.59 -22.50
CA ASP A 144 -12.05 28.28 -23.15
C ASP A 144 -10.63 27.67 -23.13
N ARG A 145 -9.60 28.52 -23.08
CA ARG A 145 -8.22 28.08 -22.87
C ARG A 145 -7.97 27.63 -21.42
N LEU A 146 -8.41 28.40 -20.43
CA LEU A 146 -8.29 28.03 -19.01
C LEU A 146 -9.03 26.72 -18.71
N ARG A 147 -10.24 26.53 -19.25
CA ARG A 147 -10.99 25.26 -19.12
C ARG A 147 -10.22 24.06 -19.66
N ARG A 148 -9.54 24.22 -20.81
CA ARG A 148 -8.67 23.16 -21.34
C ARG A 148 -7.51 22.85 -20.40
N ILE A 149 -6.87 23.88 -19.84
CA ILE A 149 -5.78 23.71 -18.86
C ILE A 149 -6.30 22.97 -17.62
N ILE A 150 -7.46 23.35 -17.09
CA ILE A 150 -8.10 22.68 -15.94
C ILE A 150 -8.31 21.19 -16.20
N HIS A 151 -8.82 20.81 -17.37
CA HIS A 151 -9.00 19.40 -17.73
C HIS A 151 -7.68 18.61 -17.77
N GLU A 152 -6.58 19.24 -18.17
CA GLU A 152 -5.25 18.60 -18.14
C GLU A 152 -4.73 18.44 -16.71
N TYR A 153 -4.99 19.41 -15.83
CA TYR A 153 -4.71 19.27 -14.40
C TYR A 153 -5.55 18.17 -13.77
N ASP A 154 -6.84 18.05 -14.10
CA ASP A 154 -7.69 16.96 -13.60
C ASP A 154 -7.14 15.58 -13.96
N GLY A 155 -6.66 15.43 -15.21
CA GLY A 155 -5.98 14.21 -15.64
C GLY A 155 -4.76 13.91 -14.79
N SER A 156 -3.90 14.91 -14.59
CA SER A 156 -2.64 14.77 -13.84
C SER A 156 -2.88 14.50 -12.34
N ILE A 157 -3.86 15.18 -11.73
CA ILE A 157 -4.25 14.99 -10.33
C ILE A 157 -4.78 13.57 -10.12
N ARG A 158 -5.61 13.06 -11.05
CA ARG A 158 -6.09 11.67 -11.00
C ARG A 158 -4.92 10.69 -11.06
N GLU A 159 -3.95 10.94 -11.92
CA GLU A 159 -2.75 10.12 -12.04
C GLU A 159 -1.94 10.09 -10.74
N CYS A 160 -1.69 11.26 -10.14
CA CYS A 160 -1.03 11.35 -8.83
C CYS A 160 -1.83 10.61 -7.74
N SER A 161 -3.17 10.73 -7.72
CA SER A 161 -4.01 10.00 -6.77
C SER A 161 -3.87 8.50 -6.94
N MET A 162 -4.00 7.99 -8.17
CA MET A 162 -3.87 6.55 -8.44
C MET A 162 -2.52 5.99 -7.97
N ARG A 163 -1.43 6.74 -8.12
CA ARG A 163 -0.11 6.31 -7.65
C ARG A 163 0.02 6.34 -6.13
N VAL A 164 -0.45 7.41 -5.49
CA VAL A 164 -0.48 7.53 -4.03
C VAL A 164 -1.30 6.39 -3.41
N ASP A 165 -2.49 6.11 -3.98
CA ASP A 165 -3.39 5.04 -3.56
C ASP A 165 -2.80 3.65 -3.85
N GLY A 166 -2.16 3.49 -5.01
CA GLY A 166 -1.46 2.25 -5.40
C GLY A 166 -0.31 1.89 -4.46
N MET A 167 0.49 2.88 -4.04
CA MET A 167 1.56 2.69 -3.06
C MET A 167 1.02 2.33 -1.67
N ALA A 168 -0.04 3.00 -1.22
CA ALA A 168 -0.70 2.69 0.05
C ALA A 168 -1.26 1.25 0.05
N MET A 169 -1.90 0.85 -1.05
CA MET A 169 -2.41 -0.51 -1.24
C MET A 169 -1.27 -1.54 -1.30
N ALA A 170 -0.17 -1.25 -2.00
CA ALA A 170 0.99 -2.14 -2.06
C ALA A 170 1.60 -2.36 -0.67
N THR A 171 1.72 -1.30 0.13
CA THR A 171 2.21 -1.39 1.52
C THR A 171 1.28 -2.25 2.39
N GLN A 172 -0.04 -2.03 2.30
CA GLN A 172 -1.02 -2.83 3.05
C GLN A 172 -1.00 -4.30 2.63
N LEU A 173 -0.90 -4.57 1.32
CA LEU A 173 -0.82 -5.92 0.78
C LEU A 173 0.47 -6.61 1.23
N SER A 174 1.60 -5.90 1.20
CA SER A 174 2.88 -6.40 1.71
C SER A 174 2.80 -6.79 3.18
N HIS A 175 2.15 -5.98 4.03
CA HIS A 175 1.96 -6.34 5.45
C HIS A 175 1.02 -7.55 5.62
N ALA A 176 -0.04 -7.64 4.82
CA ALA A 176 -0.93 -8.79 4.85
C ALA A 176 -0.22 -10.08 4.43
N THR A 177 0.62 -10.03 3.39
CA THR A 177 1.41 -11.18 2.93
C THR A 177 2.44 -11.60 3.98
N THR A 178 3.18 -10.67 4.60
CA THR A 178 4.14 -11.02 5.65
C THR A 178 3.46 -11.65 6.86
N ASN A 179 2.29 -11.14 7.27
CA ASN A 179 1.53 -11.71 8.38
C ASN A 179 1.03 -13.12 8.06
N MET A 180 0.62 -13.36 6.80
CA MET A 180 0.21 -14.68 6.34
C MET A 180 1.40 -15.66 6.33
N ASP A 181 2.57 -15.23 5.85
CA ASP A 181 3.78 -16.05 5.84
C ASP A 181 4.21 -16.42 7.26
N ILE A 182 4.23 -15.45 8.19
CA ILE A 182 4.49 -15.70 9.61
C ILE A 182 3.47 -16.68 10.19
N ALA A 183 2.18 -16.54 9.87
CA ALA A 183 1.15 -17.47 10.33
C ALA A 183 1.33 -18.89 9.77
N LEU A 184 1.76 -19.02 8.52
CA LEU A 184 2.07 -20.31 7.90
C LEU A 184 3.29 -20.97 8.53
N ASP A 185 4.34 -20.20 8.80
CA ASP A 185 5.54 -20.70 9.47
C ASP A 185 5.26 -21.05 10.92
N ALA A 186 4.53 -20.21 11.67
CA ALA A 186 4.08 -20.52 13.02
C ALA A 186 3.21 -21.79 13.07
N LYS A 187 2.38 -22.03 12.04
CA LYS A 187 1.59 -23.27 11.92
C LYS A 187 2.49 -24.50 11.71
N ARG A 188 3.57 -24.37 10.92
CA ARG A 188 4.56 -25.45 10.75
C ARG A 188 5.32 -25.68 12.05
N ASP A 189 5.70 -24.61 12.75
CA ASP A 189 6.37 -24.70 14.04
C ASP A 189 5.48 -25.33 15.11
N GLY A 190 4.17 -25.04 15.13
CA GLY A 190 3.21 -25.71 16.01
C GLY A 190 3.16 -27.22 15.79
N LYS A 191 3.28 -27.70 14.54
CA LYS A 191 3.40 -29.14 14.25
C LYS A 191 4.72 -29.72 14.76
N ARG A 192 5.84 -29.01 14.56
CA ARG A 192 7.17 -29.43 15.04
C ARG A 192 7.21 -29.51 16.56
N ILE A 193 6.70 -28.50 17.25
CA ILE A 193 6.60 -28.46 18.72
C ILE A 193 5.79 -29.65 19.23
N ARG A 194 4.62 -29.92 18.62
CA ARG A 194 3.79 -31.05 19.02
C ARG A 194 4.52 -32.40 18.90
N SER A 195 5.32 -32.58 17.86
CA SER A 195 6.11 -33.82 17.67
C SER A 195 7.18 -33.98 18.76
N ILE A 196 7.92 -32.91 19.07
CA ILE A 196 8.96 -32.94 20.12
C ILE A 196 8.35 -33.22 21.49
N SER A 197 7.20 -32.61 21.81
CA SER A 197 6.50 -32.84 23.08
C SER A 197 5.98 -34.27 23.23
N ILE A 198 5.52 -34.92 22.15
CA ILE A 198 5.09 -36.33 22.22
C ILE A 198 6.27 -37.24 22.56
N ILE A 199 7.45 -36.95 21.98
CA ILE A 199 8.67 -37.72 22.26
C ILE A 199 9.04 -37.60 23.74
N SER A 200 9.05 -36.40 24.33
CA SER A 200 9.42 -36.23 25.73
C SER A 200 8.43 -36.88 26.71
N VAL A 201 7.12 -36.82 26.44
CA VAL A 201 6.06 -37.41 27.29
C VAL A 201 6.17 -38.94 27.37
N VAL A 202 6.57 -39.60 26.28
CA VAL A 202 6.76 -41.06 26.27
C VAL A 202 8.14 -41.46 26.78
N PHE A 203 9.17 -40.70 26.42
CA PHE A 203 10.56 -41.08 26.67
C PHE A 203 11.00 -40.82 28.12
N LEU A 204 10.52 -39.75 28.77
CA LEU A 204 10.89 -39.45 30.16
C LEU A 204 10.46 -40.55 31.15
N PRO A 205 9.20 -41.04 31.13
CA PRO A 205 8.79 -42.15 31.99
C PRO A 205 9.51 -43.46 31.65
N SER A 206 9.74 -43.74 30.36
CA SER A 206 10.44 -44.95 29.93
C SER A 206 11.90 -44.97 30.40
N MET A 207 12.60 -43.84 30.29
CA MET A 207 13.98 -43.68 30.79
C MET A 207 14.05 -43.84 32.32
N PHE A 208 13.06 -43.30 33.05
CA PHE A 208 12.99 -43.46 34.50
C PHE A 208 12.83 -44.94 34.90
N VAL A 209 11.92 -45.66 34.23
CA VAL A 209 11.73 -47.10 34.46
C VAL A 209 13.01 -47.88 34.16
N ALA A 210 13.67 -47.64 33.02
CA ALA A 210 14.93 -48.29 32.68
C ALA A 210 16.03 -48.02 33.74
N THR A 211 16.11 -46.78 34.24
CA THR A 211 17.09 -46.40 35.27
C THR A 211 16.81 -47.10 36.59
N ILE A 212 15.55 -47.19 37.03
CA ILE A 212 15.19 -47.93 38.26
C ILE A 212 15.62 -49.39 38.16
N PHE A 213 15.38 -50.04 37.02
CA PHE A 213 15.73 -51.45 36.84
C PHE A 213 17.24 -51.69 36.64
N SER A 214 17.98 -50.74 36.08
CA SER A 214 19.45 -50.81 35.99
C SER A 214 20.18 -50.42 37.28
N THR A 215 19.48 -49.97 38.31
CA THR A 215 20.04 -49.79 39.65
C THR A 215 19.71 -51.00 40.53
N ASP A 216 20.64 -51.45 41.38
CA ASP A 216 20.52 -52.67 42.21
C ASP A 216 19.43 -52.64 43.31
N PHE A 217 18.47 -51.71 43.25
CA PHE A 217 17.39 -51.57 44.23
C PHE A 217 16.41 -52.76 44.23
N PHE A 218 16.15 -53.37 43.08
CA PHE A 218 15.32 -54.58 42.95
C PHE A 218 16.17 -55.80 42.62
N ASN A 219 16.87 -56.33 43.62
CA ASN A 219 17.55 -57.62 43.51
C ASN A 219 16.51 -58.75 43.51
N TRP A 220 15.93 -59.03 42.33
CA TRP A 220 14.84 -60.02 42.17
C TRP A 220 15.28 -61.46 42.43
N PHE A 221 16.58 -61.71 42.53
CA PHE A 221 17.16 -63.02 42.83
C PHE A 221 18.16 -62.91 43.99
N PRO A 222 17.85 -63.42 45.19
CA PRO A 222 18.81 -63.47 46.27
C PRO A 222 19.95 -64.41 45.87
N GLU A 223 21.16 -63.90 46.08
CA GLU A 223 22.45 -64.44 45.69
C GLU A 223 22.59 -65.96 45.92
N LYS A 224 22.59 -66.75 44.84
CA LYS A 224 23.31 -68.02 44.77
C LYS A 224 23.68 -68.40 43.33
N ARG A 225 24.96 -68.14 43.03
CA ARG A 225 25.77 -68.69 41.93
C ARG A 225 25.24 -68.50 40.50
N ARG A 226 25.61 -67.34 39.95
CA ARG A 226 26.45 -67.20 38.74
C ARG A 226 26.39 -68.41 37.79
N LYS A 227 25.48 -68.37 36.81
CA LYS A 227 25.76 -68.86 35.45
C LYS A 227 24.76 -68.43 34.36
N ASP A 228 24.00 -67.34 34.48
CA ASP A 228 22.92 -67.13 33.50
C ASP A 228 23.05 -65.80 32.74
N GLY A 229 23.48 -65.90 31.49
CA GLY A 229 23.34 -64.86 30.46
C GLY A 229 21.88 -64.55 30.07
N PHE A 230 20.91 -64.99 30.89
CA PHE A 230 19.47 -64.84 30.68
C PHE A 230 18.93 -63.52 31.26
N ALA A 231 19.55 -63.00 32.33
CA ALA A 231 19.14 -61.74 32.96
C ALA A 231 19.48 -60.50 32.09
N ALA A 232 20.68 -60.47 31.50
CA ALA A 232 21.05 -59.46 30.50
C ALA A 232 20.21 -59.57 29.21
N TYR A 233 19.71 -60.78 28.90
CA TYR A 233 18.84 -61.02 27.74
C TYR A 233 17.41 -60.52 27.99
N LEU A 234 16.87 -60.63 29.20
CA LEU A 234 15.54 -60.08 29.53
C LEU A 234 15.54 -58.55 29.62
N GLU A 235 16.58 -57.93 30.20
CA GLU A 235 16.71 -56.46 30.20
C GLU A 235 16.80 -55.90 28.77
N SER A 236 17.63 -56.53 27.92
CA SER A 236 17.78 -56.11 26.53
C SER A 236 16.52 -56.38 25.69
N VAL A 237 15.81 -57.49 25.88
CA VAL A 237 14.57 -57.81 25.15
C VAL A 237 13.40 -56.93 25.59
N CYS A 238 13.26 -56.60 26.88
CA CYS A 238 12.23 -55.68 27.36
C CYS A 238 12.46 -54.25 26.84
N LEU A 239 13.70 -53.76 26.85
CA LEU A 239 14.06 -52.48 26.25
C LEU A 239 13.82 -52.47 24.73
N PHE A 240 14.19 -53.54 24.02
CA PHE A 240 13.97 -53.65 22.57
C PHE A 240 12.48 -53.71 22.23
N ARG A 241 11.66 -54.45 23.01
CA ARG A 241 10.20 -54.54 22.81
C ARG A 241 9.47 -53.26 23.17
N LEU A 242 9.88 -52.55 24.22
CA LEU A 242 9.33 -51.22 24.55
C LEU A 242 9.72 -50.19 23.50
N LEU A 243 10.95 -50.24 22.99
CA LEU A 243 11.39 -49.43 21.84
C LEU A 243 10.60 -49.81 20.58
N GLU A 244 10.37 -51.09 20.29
CA GLU A 244 9.62 -51.58 19.12
C GLU A 244 8.13 -51.20 19.20
N LEU A 245 7.51 -51.26 20.39
CA LEU A 245 6.14 -50.80 20.66
C LEU A 245 6.02 -49.28 20.62
N ALA A 246 7.01 -48.54 21.14
CA ALA A 246 7.06 -47.10 21.02
C ALA A 246 7.23 -46.67 19.55
N ILE A 247 8.09 -47.34 18.78
CA ILE A 247 8.27 -47.10 17.33
C ILE A 247 7.00 -47.47 16.56
N ARG A 248 6.38 -48.63 16.80
CA ARG A 248 5.10 -49.02 16.15
C ARG A 248 3.93 -48.12 16.54
N GLY A 249 3.88 -47.66 17.79
CA GLY A 249 2.88 -46.71 18.29
C GLY A 249 3.09 -45.27 17.79
N LEU A 250 4.33 -44.86 17.50
CA LEU A 250 4.66 -43.55 16.92
C LEU A 250 4.50 -43.50 15.39
N LEU A 251 4.85 -44.57 14.66
CA LEU A 251 4.87 -44.54 13.20
C LEU A 251 3.47 -44.67 12.57
N LEU A 252 2.56 -45.46 13.16
CA LEU A 252 1.23 -45.66 12.58
C LEU A 252 0.37 -44.38 12.53
N PRO A 253 0.29 -43.52 13.58
CA PRO A 253 -0.52 -42.31 13.50
C PRO A 253 0.17 -41.16 12.75
N ALA A 254 1.44 -41.29 12.36
CA ALA A 254 2.17 -40.27 11.58
C ALA A 254 2.03 -40.45 10.06
N LEU A 255 1.55 -41.61 9.59
CA LEU A 255 1.42 -41.93 8.15
C LEU A 255 0.03 -41.63 7.54
N ASP A 256 -1.01 -41.38 8.35
CA ASP A 256 -2.34 -41.01 7.85
C ASP A 256 -2.74 -39.58 8.22
N PRO A 257 -2.55 -38.58 7.33
CA PRO A 257 -3.14 -37.25 7.48
C PRO A 257 -4.63 -37.19 7.11
N ALA A 258 -5.32 -38.32 6.88
CA ALA A 258 -6.62 -38.36 6.21
C ALA A 258 -7.85 -38.63 7.11
N VAL A 259 -7.74 -38.58 8.44
CA VAL A 259 -8.93 -38.66 9.31
C VAL A 259 -9.26 -37.29 9.89
N VAL A 260 -10.05 -36.55 9.11
CA VAL A 260 -10.95 -35.51 9.60
C VAL A 260 -11.83 -36.13 10.68
N PRO A 261 -11.92 -35.59 11.92
CA PRO A 261 -12.91 -36.07 12.86
C PRO A 261 -14.26 -35.49 12.43
N THR A 262 -15.01 -36.24 11.62
CA THR A 262 -16.46 -36.07 11.52
C THR A 262 -17.06 -36.45 12.87
N ALA A 263 -17.71 -35.47 13.50
CA ALA A 263 -18.48 -35.65 14.71
C ALA A 263 -19.49 -36.80 14.59
N PRO A 264 -19.65 -37.64 15.62
CA PRO A 264 -20.89 -38.35 15.85
C PRO A 264 -21.67 -37.67 17.00
N GLN A 265 -22.90 -37.31 16.67
CA GLN A 265 -23.96 -37.03 17.63
C GLN A 265 -24.23 -38.27 18.49
N ALA A 266 -24.10 -38.14 19.81
CA ALA A 266 -24.80 -38.91 20.84
C ALA A 266 -24.44 -38.24 22.17
N GLY A 267 -25.29 -37.43 22.80
CA GLY A 267 -26.51 -37.91 23.42
C GLY A 267 -26.29 -37.88 24.94
N TRP A 268 -26.47 -36.70 25.54
CA TRP A 268 -26.47 -36.52 26.98
C TRP A 268 -27.63 -37.33 27.58
N ARG A 269 -27.35 -38.24 28.50
CA ARG A 269 -28.34 -38.75 29.45
C ARG A 269 -27.72 -38.87 30.84
N ILE A 270 -27.94 -37.82 31.63
CA ILE A 270 -27.97 -37.91 33.08
C ILE A 270 -29.35 -38.46 33.45
N CYS A 271 -29.43 -39.57 34.17
CA CYS A 271 -30.58 -39.83 35.04
C CYS A 271 -30.19 -40.81 36.18
N CYS A 272 -30.46 -40.34 37.39
CA CYS A 272 -30.34 -41.00 38.69
C CYS A 272 -30.91 -42.42 38.74
N CYS A 273 -30.38 -43.26 39.64
CA CYS A 273 -31.17 -43.75 40.78
C CYS A 273 -30.31 -44.34 41.90
N LEU A 274 -30.66 -43.85 43.10
CA LEU A 274 -30.40 -44.33 44.45
C LEU A 274 -31.00 -45.74 44.68
N ARG A 275 -30.55 -46.41 45.76
CA ARG A 275 -30.87 -47.74 46.38
C ARG A 275 -29.93 -48.88 45.96
N VAL A 276 -29.20 -49.55 46.85
CA VAL A 276 -29.19 -49.66 48.34
C VAL A 276 -27.76 -49.54 48.83
#